data_AF-A0A7Z8YLP6-F1
#
_entry.id   AF-A0A7Z8YLP6-F1
#
_cell.length_a   1.000
_cell.length_b   1.000
_cell.length_c   1.000
_cell.angle_alpha   90.00
_cell.angle_beta   90.00
_cell.angle_gamma   90.00
#
_symmetry.space_group_name_H-M   'P 1'
#
loop_
_entity.id
_entity.type
_entity.pdbx_description
1 polymer ?
#
loop_
_entity_poly.entity_id
_entity_poly.type
_entity_poly.pdbx_seq_one_letter_code
_entity_poly.pdbx_strand_id
1 'polypeptide(L)'
;MKIFYVGLVWGLVNGWLIFPEIEWYYMLITALYITALIIPFDIRDKKLDKIMTIPKAIGNSKSKLFAIILLIISTIISYNTLDTKSFFALTISSLLSMALILLTHENRPKYFYSVIIESCCALPLMLWYCL
;
A
#
# COMPACT_ATOMS: atom_id res chain seq x y z
N MET A 1 -12.76 9.00 -0.74
CA MET A 1 -12.38 9.53 0.58
C MET A 1 -11.92 8.44 1.57
N LYS A 2 -12.55 7.25 1.67
CA LYS A 2 -12.14 6.20 2.64
C LYS A 2 -10.66 5.75 2.55
N ILE A 3 -10.08 5.62 1.35
CA ILE A 3 -8.72 5.10 1.16
C ILE A 3 -7.62 5.98 1.81
N PHE A 4 -7.69 7.30 1.57
CA PHE A 4 -6.69 8.23 2.08
C PHE A 4 -6.67 8.27 3.60
N TYR A 5 -7.82 8.10 4.26
CA TYR A 5 -7.87 8.04 5.71
C TYR A 5 -7.15 6.82 6.26
N VAL A 6 -7.29 5.64 5.65
CA VAL A 6 -6.60 4.45 6.15
C VAL A 6 -5.09 4.61 5.97
N GLY A 7 -4.61 4.97 4.78
CA GLY A 7 -3.18 5.21 4.57
C GLY A 7 -2.61 6.26 5.54
N LEU A 8 -3.29 7.40 5.69
CA LEU A 8 -2.85 8.46 6.59
C LEU A 8 -2.86 8.02 8.06
N VAL A 9 -3.91 7.33 8.53
CA VAL A 9 -3.99 6.83 9.91
C VAL A 9 -2.86 5.85 10.19
N TRP A 10 -2.60 4.89 9.29
CA TRP A 10 -1.50 3.95 9.43
C TRP A 10 -0.13 4.65 9.40
N GLY A 11 0.02 5.69 8.58
CA GLY A 11 1.19 6.56 8.59
C GLY A 11 1.39 7.26 9.93
N LEU A 12 0.36 7.93 10.45
CA LEU A 12 0.43 8.62 11.74
C LEU A 12 0.73 7.66 12.89
N VAL A 13 0.15 6.46 12.88
CA VAL A 13 0.46 5.45 13.89
C VAL A 13 1.94 5.07 13.82
N ASN A 14 2.47 4.77 12.63
CA ASN A 14 3.86 4.32 12.48
C ASN A 14 4.91 5.42 12.57
N GLY A 15 4.57 6.69 12.36
CA GLY A 15 5.55 7.79 12.39
C GLY A 15 5.33 8.81 13.50
N TRP A 16 4.23 8.75 14.25
CA TRP A 16 3.98 9.69 15.35
C TRP A 16 3.61 8.98 16.65
N LEU A 17 2.66 8.04 16.63
CA LEU A 17 2.14 7.47 17.88
C LEU A 17 3.14 6.58 18.63
N ILE A 18 4.01 5.88 17.89
CA ILE A 18 4.97 4.92 18.45
C ILE A 18 6.26 5.59 18.94
N PHE A 19 6.60 6.75 18.38
CA PHE A 19 7.88 7.43 18.61
C PHE A 19 7.73 8.62 19.57
N PRO A 20 8.77 8.97 20.36
CA PRO A 20 8.73 10.13 21.23
C PRO A 20 8.68 11.46 20.45
N GLU A 21 9.21 11.46 19.23
CA GLU A 21 9.15 12.58 18.28
C GLU A 21 8.55 12.10 16.95
N ILE A 22 8.11 13.04 16.10
CA ILE A 22 7.51 12.70 14.81
C ILE A 22 8.60 12.29 13.82
N GLU A 23 8.57 11.03 13.41
CA GLU A 23 9.39 10.46 12.35
C GLU A 23 8.67 10.54 11.00
N TRP A 24 8.87 11.67 10.31
CA TRP A 24 8.15 12.00 9.08
C TRP A 24 8.35 10.98 7.95
N TYR A 25 9.52 10.36 7.83
CA TYR A 25 9.77 9.39 6.77
C TYR A 25 9.05 8.06 7.01
N TYR A 26 9.02 7.53 8.24
CA TYR A 26 8.20 6.35 8.56
C TYR A 26 6.71 6.61 8.30
N MET A 27 6.23 7.81 8.66
CA MET A 27 4.86 8.23 8.38
C MET A 27 4.57 8.22 6.88
N LEU A 28 5.43 8.85 6.08
CA LEU A 28 5.23 9.01 4.64
C LEU A 28 5.35 7.68 3.88
N ILE A 29 6.36 6.87 4.20
CA ILE A 29 6.56 5.53 3.63
C ILE A 29 5.31 4.68 3.88
N THR A 30 4.89 4.59 5.14
CA THR A 30 3.73 3.77 5.52
C THR A 30 2.45 4.29 4.87
N ALA A 31 2.23 5.60 4.85
CA ALA A 31 1.03 6.18 4.26
C ALA A 31 0.93 5.87 2.76
N LEU A 32 2.03 6.01 2.01
CA LEU A 32 2.08 5.71 0.58
C LEU A 32 1.87 4.21 0.31
N TYR A 33 2.59 3.37 1.06
CA TYR A 33 2.54 1.93 0.92
C TYR A 33 1.14 1.36 1.17
N ILE A 34 0.51 1.75 2.30
CA ILE A 34 -0.84 1.29 2.65
C ILE A 34 -1.89 1.85 1.69
N THR A 35 -1.76 3.13 1.28
CA THR A 35 -2.68 3.71 0.28
C THR A 35 -2.66 2.92 -1.03
N ALA A 36 -1.49 2.46 -1.47
CA ALA A 36 -1.36 1.62 -2.66
C ALA A 36 -2.11 0.28 -2.52
N LEU A 37 -1.99 -0.39 -1.37
CA LEU A 37 -2.61 -1.69 -1.12
C LEU A 37 -4.14 -1.63 -1.00
N ILE A 38 -4.71 -0.47 -0.69
CA ILE A 38 -6.17 -0.31 -0.60
C ILE A 38 -6.82 -0.14 -1.98
N ILE A 39 -6.11 0.42 -2.97
CA ILE A 39 -6.65 0.63 -4.32
C ILE A 39 -7.22 -0.65 -4.97
N PRO A 40 -6.58 -1.84 -4.84
CA PRO A 40 -7.18 -3.12 -5.22
C PRO A 40 -8.61 -3.34 -4.69
N PHE A 41 -8.89 -3.00 -3.44
CA PHE A 41 -10.20 -3.17 -2.82
C PHE A 41 -11.22 -2.23 -3.46
N ASP A 42 -10.85 -0.97 -3.72
CA ASP A 42 -11.70 -0.04 -4.47
C ASP A 42 -11.96 -0.52 -5.91
N ILE A 43 -11.00 -1.20 -6.55
CA ILE A 43 -11.20 -1.79 -7.89
C ILE A 43 -12.23 -2.92 -7.81
N ARG A 44 -12.14 -3.78 -6.78
CA ARG A 44 -13.11 -4.85 -6.53
C ARG A 44 -14.52 -4.30 -6.34
N ASP A 45 -14.64 -3.26 -5.51
CA ASP A 45 -15.94 -2.75 -5.04
C ASP A 45 -16.53 -1.66 -5.95
N LYS A 46 -15.86 -1.33 -7.05
CA LYS A 46 -16.22 -0.26 -7.98
C LYS A 46 -17.70 -0.24 -8.38
N LYS A 47 -18.33 -1.40 -8.60
CA LYS A 47 -19.75 -1.52 -9.00
C LYS A 47 -20.72 -1.33 -7.83
N LEU A 48 -20.30 -1.65 -6.61
CA LEU A 48 -21.14 -1.64 -5.41
C LEU A 48 -21.08 -0.30 -4.68
N ASP A 49 -19.94 0.38 -4.74
CA ASP A 49 -19.77 1.68 -4.13
C ASP A 49 -20.81 2.67 -4.64
N LYS A 50 -21.31 3.55 -3.76
CA LYS A 50 -22.21 4.66 -4.15
C LYS A 50 -21.47 5.99 -4.25
N ILE A 51 -20.30 6.09 -3.62
CA ILE A 51 -19.44 7.27 -3.63
C ILE A 51 -18.45 7.23 -4.79
N MET A 52 -17.82 8.38 -5.06
CA MET A 52 -16.71 8.47 -6.00
C MET A 52 -15.44 7.91 -5.38
N THR A 53 -14.83 6.94 -6.06
CA THR A 53 -13.55 6.29 -5.72
C THR A 53 -12.53 6.49 -6.83
N ILE A 54 -11.25 6.19 -6.58
CA ILE A 54 -10.20 6.36 -7.60
C ILE A 54 -10.53 5.54 -8.86
N PRO A 55 -10.93 4.25 -8.78
CA PRO A 55 -11.29 3.46 -9.97
C PRO A 55 -12.52 3.95 -10.71
N LYS A 56 -13.44 4.64 -10.03
CA LYS A 56 -14.58 5.30 -10.69
C LYS A 56 -14.17 6.59 -11.39
N ALA A 57 -13.26 7.37 -10.81
CA ALA A 57 -12.81 8.64 -11.37
C ALA A 57 -11.90 8.46 -12.59
N ILE A 58 -10.92 7.55 -12.50
CA ILE A 58 -9.86 7.41 -13.53
C ILE A 58 -9.86 6.03 -14.22
N GLY A 59 -10.72 5.10 -13.82
CA GLY A 59 -10.77 3.74 -14.36
C GLY A 59 -9.76 2.78 -13.71
N ASN A 60 -9.94 1.48 -13.97
CA ASN A 60 -9.19 0.43 -13.27
C ASN A 60 -7.71 0.45 -13.65
N SER A 61 -7.39 0.56 -14.94
CA SER A 61 -6.00 0.55 -15.41
C SER A 61 -5.19 1.71 -14.87
N LYS A 62 -5.76 2.94 -14.87
CA LYS A 62 -5.07 4.12 -14.29
C LYS A 62 -4.96 4.02 -12.78
N SER A 63 -5.90 3.39 -12.10
CA SER A 63 -5.83 3.15 -10.65
C SER A 63 -4.72 2.17 -10.29
N LYS A 64 -4.55 1.09 -11.06
CA LYS A 64 -3.41 0.17 -10.89
C LYS A 64 -2.07 0.90 -11.06
N LEU A 65 -1.95 1.71 -12.13
CA LEU A 65 -0.75 2.51 -12.37
C LEU A 65 -0.50 3.49 -11.21
N PHE A 66 -1.54 4.14 -10.71
CA PHE A 66 -1.44 5.04 -9.57
C PHE A 66 -0.94 4.31 -8.30
N ALA A 67 -1.48 3.13 -7.99
CA ALA A 67 -1.01 2.32 -6.88
C ALA A 67 0.48 1.92 -7.02
N ILE A 68 0.90 1.56 -8.22
CA ILE A 68 2.30 1.23 -8.53
C ILE A 68 3.21 2.45 -8.32
N ILE A 69 2.79 3.63 -8.77
CA ILE A 69 3.54 4.88 -8.57
C ILE A 69 3.73 5.16 -7.07
N LEU A 70 2.69 4.97 -6.25
CA LEU A 70 2.79 5.14 -4.80
C LEU A 70 3.81 4.17 -4.17
N LEU A 71 3.83 2.90 -4.58
CA LEU A 71 4.81 1.92 -4.10
C LEU A 71 6.25 2.28 -4.52
N ILE A 72 6.42 2.79 -5.75
CA ILE A 72 7.73 3.26 -6.23
C ILE A 72 8.20 4.45 -5.38
N ILE A 73 7.36 5.45 -5.16
CA ILE A 73 7.70 6.62 -4.34
C ILE A 73 8.05 6.18 -2.91
N SER A 74 7.24 5.29 -2.31
CA SER A 74 7.50 4.71 -0.99
C SER A 74 8.87 4.02 -0.92
N THR A 75 9.25 3.30 -1.97
CA THR A 75 10.53 2.57 -2.04
C THR A 75 11.71 3.53 -2.23
N ILE A 76 11.54 4.59 -3.03
CA ILE A 76 12.56 5.64 -3.22
C ILE A 76 12.82 6.38 -1.90
N ILE A 77 11.78 6.74 -1.15
CA ILE A 77 11.96 7.38 0.16
C ILE A 77 12.69 6.43 1.11
N SER A 78 12.30 5.16 1.12
CA SER A 78 12.92 4.14 1.97
C SER A 78 14.41 3.97 1.69
N TYR A 79 14.85 3.98 0.42
CA TYR A 79 16.26 3.88 0.05
C TYR A 79 17.13 4.98 0.69
N ASN A 80 16.59 6.19 0.82
CA ASN A 80 17.32 7.34 1.32
C ASN A 80 17.27 7.49 2.85
N THR A 81 16.39 6.74 3.54
CA THR A 81 16.05 7.02 4.94
C THR A 81 16.13 5.82 5.87
N LEU A 82 15.87 4.60 5.38
CA LEU A 82 15.89 3.39 6.19
C LEU A 82 17.26 2.72 6.16
N ASP A 83 17.55 1.90 7.17
CA ASP A 83 18.69 1.00 7.15
C ASP A 83 18.58 -0.02 6.01
N THR A 84 19.73 -0.57 5.60
CA THR A 84 19.85 -1.50 4.48
C THR A 84 18.88 -2.68 4.57
N LYS A 85 18.70 -3.24 5.77
CA LYS A 85 17.86 -4.42 5.98
C LYS A 85 16.38 -4.07 5.80
N SER A 86 15.92 -2.99 6.42
CA SER A 86 14.55 -2.48 6.27
C SER A 86 14.24 -2.06 4.83
N PHE A 87 15.20 -1.44 4.14
CA PHE A 87 15.08 -1.09 2.72
C PHE A 87 14.85 -2.32 1.84
N PHE A 88 15.65 -3.38 1.99
CA PHE A 88 15.47 -4.60 1.20
C PHE A 88 14.15 -5.30 1.51
N ALA A 89 13.75 -5.37 2.78
CA ALA A 89 12.46 -5.94 3.18
C ALA A 89 11.28 -5.22 2.53
N LEU A 90 11.28 -3.87 2.58
CA LEU A 90 10.25 -3.06 1.94
C LEU A 90 10.28 -3.20 0.41
N THR A 91 11.48 -3.21 -0.21
CA THR A 91 11.62 -3.30 -1.67
C THR A 91 11.05 -4.61 -2.21
N ILE A 92 11.41 -5.75 -1.60
CA ILE A 92 10.88 -7.06 -2.00
C ILE A 92 9.36 -7.09 -1.80
N SER A 93 8.88 -6.56 -0.67
CA SER A 93 7.44 -6.46 -0.41
C SER A 93 6.71 -5.61 -1.45
N SER A 94 7.27 -4.45 -1.83
CA SER A 94 6.74 -3.56 -2.86
C SER A 94 6.69 -4.25 -4.22
N LEU A 95 7.73 -4.98 -4.62
CA LEU A 95 7.76 -5.73 -5.89
C LEU A 95 6.67 -6.81 -5.94
N LEU A 96 6.51 -7.59 -4.87
CA LEU A 96 5.44 -8.59 -4.76
C LEU A 96 4.05 -7.94 -4.82
N SER A 97 3.88 -6.83 -4.09
CA SER A 97 2.64 -6.06 -4.07
C SER A 97 2.29 -5.48 -5.44
N MET A 98 3.28 -4.95 -6.17
CA MET A 98 3.09 -4.47 -7.55
C MET A 98 2.62 -5.59 -8.47
N ALA A 99 3.23 -6.78 -8.41
CA ALA A 99 2.81 -7.93 -9.20
C ALA A 99 1.36 -8.32 -8.89
N LEU A 100 0.97 -8.36 -7.62
CA LEU A 100 -0.40 -8.68 -7.22
C LEU A 100 -1.41 -7.59 -7.64
N ILE A 101 -1.06 -6.32 -7.55
CA ILE A 101 -1.89 -5.19 -8.03
C ILE A 101 -2.18 -5.33 -9.53
N LEU A 102 -1.20 -5.72 -10.34
CA LEU A 102 -1.41 -5.95 -11.77
C LEU A 102 -2.46 -7.04 -12.04
N LEU A 103 -2.54 -8.06 -11.18
CA LEU A 103 -3.50 -9.18 -11.29
C LEU A 103 -4.92 -8.86 -10.79
N THR A 104 -5.17 -7.66 -10.26
CA THR A 104 -6.47 -7.25 -9.72
C THR A 104 -7.51 -7.05 -10.83
N HIS A 105 -8.72 -7.60 -10.67
CA HIS A 105 -9.85 -7.41 -11.60
C HIS A 105 -11.17 -7.54 -10.82
N GLU A 106 -12.22 -6.85 -11.27
CA GLU A 106 -13.54 -6.86 -10.62
C GLU A 106 -14.12 -8.26 -10.38
N ASN A 107 -13.79 -9.24 -11.24
CA ASN A 107 -14.28 -10.62 -11.14
C ASN A 107 -13.37 -11.55 -10.32
N ARG A 108 -12.31 -11.03 -9.67
CA ARG A 108 -11.45 -11.85 -8.81
C ARG A 108 -12.20 -12.23 -7.52
N PRO A 109 -11.98 -13.45 -7.00
CA PRO A 109 -12.68 -13.93 -5.82
C PRO A 109 -12.29 -13.12 -4.57
N LYS A 110 -13.21 -13.03 -3.60
CA LYS A 110 -13.04 -12.21 -2.39
C LYS A 110 -11.78 -12.55 -1.58
N TYR A 111 -11.34 -13.81 -1.57
CA TYR A 111 -10.13 -14.24 -0.86
C TYR A 111 -8.85 -13.65 -1.48
N PHE A 112 -8.84 -13.35 -2.79
CA PHE A 112 -7.70 -12.70 -3.43
C PHE A 112 -7.40 -11.35 -2.77
N TYR A 113 -8.44 -10.59 -2.44
CA TYR A 113 -8.29 -9.29 -1.80
C TYR A 113 -8.07 -9.42 -0.30
N SER A 114 -8.96 -10.13 0.38
CA SER A 114 -9.01 -10.16 1.85
C SER A 114 -7.93 -11.04 2.49
N VAL A 115 -7.31 -11.94 1.73
CA VAL A 115 -6.21 -12.78 2.21
C VAL A 115 -4.92 -12.38 1.52
N ILE A 116 -4.86 -12.43 0.19
CA ILE A 116 -3.59 -12.27 -0.52
C ILE A 116 -3.11 -10.81 -0.47
N ILE A 117 -3.94 -9.84 -0.92
CA ILE A 117 -3.56 -8.42 -0.90
C ILE A 117 -3.43 -7.90 0.54
N GLU A 118 -4.35 -8.27 1.43
CA GLU A 118 -4.32 -7.81 2.82
C GLU A 118 -3.06 -8.28 3.57
N SER A 119 -2.59 -9.51 3.31
CA SER A 119 -1.33 -10.02 3.88
C SER A 119 -0.11 -9.23 3.44
N CYS A 120 -0.18 -8.49 2.31
CA CYS A 120 0.92 -7.62 1.89
C CYS A 120 1.21 -6.49 2.89
N CYS A 121 0.25 -6.11 3.73
CA CYS A 121 0.50 -5.15 4.80
C CYS A 121 1.55 -5.66 5.81
N ALA A 122 1.60 -6.98 6.06
CA ALA A 122 2.54 -7.60 7.00
C ALA A 122 3.85 -8.06 6.34
N LEU A 123 3.90 -8.14 5.01
CA LEU A 123 5.04 -8.64 4.25
C LEU A 123 6.38 -7.94 4.55
N PRO A 124 6.46 -6.59 4.68
CA PRO A 124 7.71 -5.92 5.03
C PRO A 124 8.27 -6.43 6.36
N LEU A 125 7.41 -6.61 7.38
CA LEU A 125 7.81 -7.11 8.68
C LEU A 125 8.27 -8.57 8.60
N MET A 126 7.52 -9.42 7.90
CA MET A 126 7.88 -10.84 7.73
C MET A 126 9.23 -11.00 7.02
N LEU A 127 9.48 -10.23 5.97
CA LEU A 127 10.74 -10.25 5.25
C LEU A 127 11.89 -9.69 6.08
N TRP A 128 11.64 -8.68 6.91
CA TRP A 128 12.64 -8.15 7.82
C TRP A 128 13.12 -9.21 8.82
N TYR A 129 12.24 -10.09 9.31
CA TYR A 129 12.66 -11.20 10.19
C TYR A 129 13.46 -12.30 9.45
N CYS A 130 13.31 -12.41 8.13
CA CYS A 130 13.98 -13.43 7.31
C CYS A 130 15.34 -12.98 6.74
N LEU A 131 15.57 -11.67 6.63
CA LEU A 131 16.85 -11.06 6.20
C LEU A 131 17.80 -10.88 7.38
#